data_AF-A0AA88S0Q5-F1
#
_entry.id   AF-A0AA88S0Q5-F1
#
_cell.length_a   1.000
_cell.length_b   1.000
_cell.length_c   1.000
_cell.angle_alpha   90.00
_cell.angle_beta   90.00
_cell.angle_gamma   90.00
#
_symmetry.space_group_name_H-M   'P 1'
#
loop_
_entity.id
_entity.type
_entity.pdbx_description
1 polymer ?
#
loop_
_entity_poly.entity_id
_entity_poly.type
_entity_poly.pdbx_seq_one_letter_code
_entity_poly.pdbx_strand_id
1 'polypeptide(L)'
;MLTAALEFRQVFPRFSTCDANYLWLHEVEDWRRAEEVCKFLEIFREVTDSISRTKYPTANMFLPEVWKIKEALNEKSRDENRYMQYVEMKRKEKCDKYWGEYNLLMAIAAVLDPRYKMTFIKFCFPKIYDEVESKKNIELVSGSLLEVYKEYVLNHALHCSNVTKESSVVGEGVYIYEVNLESQFDVIGWWKWNNLKYIILSKMVVDILSIPITTVASEAAFSTGGRVIDPYRASLSTKTVEALICGGDWIRSLYGVKEVYTRTTEEVREIELPQYVCNTDKLKEQIVTFVVTAWEIPV
;
A
#
# COMPACT_ATOMS: atom_id res chain seq x y z
N MET A 1 -11.98 9.07 14.36
CA MET A 1 -13.26 9.07 15.10
C MET A 1 -13.10 8.52 16.51
N LEU A 2 -12.74 7.24 16.69
CA LEU A 2 -12.60 6.63 18.03
C LEU A 2 -11.59 7.35 18.94
N THR A 3 -10.42 7.71 18.41
CA THR A 3 -9.42 8.49 19.17
C THR A 3 -9.99 9.83 19.67
N ALA A 4 -10.75 10.54 18.84
CA ALA A 4 -11.41 11.78 19.24
C ALA A 4 -12.51 11.51 20.29
N ALA A 5 -13.30 10.44 20.13
CA ALA A 5 -14.30 10.04 21.13
C ALA A 5 -13.66 9.75 22.50
N LEU A 6 -12.48 9.11 22.52
CA LEU A 6 -11.70 8.86 23.74
C LEU A 6 -11.21 10.15 24.41
N GLU A 7 -10.76 11.15 23.65
CA GLU A 7 -10.38 12.47 24.18
C GLU A 7 -11.56 13.15 24.89
N PHE A 8 -12.78 12.98 24.35
CA PHE A 8 -13.99 13.53 24.91
C PHE A 8 -14.73 12.59 25.88
N ARG A 9 -14.12 11.50 26.36
CA ARG A 9 -14.80 10.50 27.22
C ARG A 9 -15.51 11.12 28.44
N GLN A 10 -14.97 12.19 29.00
CA GLN A 10 -15.54 12.88 30.17
C GLN A 10 -16.74 13.78 29.84
N VAL A 11 -16.97 14.07 28.56
CA VAL A 11 -18.08 14.90 28.08
C VAL A 11 -19.39 14.10 28.03
N PHE A 12 -19.34 12.81 27.68
CA PHE A 12 -20.54 11.97 27.55
C PHE A 12 -21.38 11.86 28.83
N PRO A 13 -20.79 11.65 30.03
CA PRO A 13 -21.56 11.68 31.29
C PRO A 13 -22.13 13.05 31.65
N ARG A 14 -21.49 14.14 31.20
CA ARG A 14 -22.05 15.49 31.39
C ARG A 14 -23.22 15.72 30.43
N PHE A 15 -23.11 15.24 29.21
CA PHE A 15 -24.15 15.35 28.19
C PHE A 15 -25.44 14.63 28.63
N SER A 16 -25.33 13.46 29.26
CA SER A 16 -26.49 12.73 29.81
C SER A 16 -27.23 13.48 30.93
N THR A 17 -26.56 14.41 31.62
CA THR A 17 -27.22 15.27 32.63
C THR A 17 -27.95 16.45 32.01
N CYS A 18 -27.59 16.86 30.79
CA CYS A 18 -28.19 17.99 30.09
C CYS A 18 -29.33 17.57 29.16
N ASP A 19 -29.25 16.37 28.57
CA ASP A 19 -30.28 15.82 27.68
C ASP A 19 -30.86 14.54 28.26
N ALA A 20 -32.12 14.61 28.70
CA ALA A 20 -32.86 13.50 29.27
C ALA A 20 -33.15 12.36 28.26
N ASN A 21 -33.01 12.61 26.96
CA ASN A 21 -33.18 11.58 25.92
C ASN A 21 -31.89 10.80 25.64
N TYR A 22 -30.75 11.22 26.21
CA TYR A 22 -29.49 10.53 26.01
C TYR A 22 -29.34 9.33 26.96
N LEU A 23 -29.78 8.16 26.49
CA LEU A 23 -29.82 6.91 27.25
C LEU A 23 -28.55 6.04 27.10
N TRP A 24 -27.68 6.36 26.15
CA TRP A 24 -26.54 5.53 25.77
C TRP A 24 -25.26 5.93 26.51
N LEU A 25 -25.23 5.72 27.82
CA LEU A 25 -24.03 5.95 28.60
C LEU A 25 -23.09 4.73 28.50
N HIS A 26 -21.93 4.94 27.90
CA HIS A 26 -20.90 3.90 27.79
C HIS A 26 -20.30 3.56 29.15
N GLU A 27 -20.13 2.26 29.41
CA GLU A 27 -19.49 1.78 30.63
C GLU A 27 -17.97 2.01 30.58
N VAL A 28 -17.31 1.97 31.74
CA VAL A 28 -15.84 2.06 31.82
C VAL A 28 -15.16 0.98 30.96
N GLU A 29 -15.79 -0.20 30.90
CA GLU A 29 -15.30 -1.32 30.09
C GLU A 29 -15.39 -1.06 28.58
N ASP A 30 -16.41 -0.31 28.12
CA ASP A 30 -16.53 0.07 26.70
C ASP A 30 -15.42 1.03 26.28
N TRP A 31 -15.08 1.99 27.16
CA TRP A 31 -13.94 2.88 26.93
C TRP A 31 -12.62 2.12 26.91
N ARG A 32 -12.45 1.13 27.80
CA ARG A 32 -11.27 0.26 27.80
C ARG A 32 -11.15 -0.53 26.50
N ARG A 33 -12.24 -1.14 26.02
CA ARG A 33 -12.29 -1.83 24.72
C ARG A 33 -11.95 -0.89 23.57
N ALA A 34 -12.47 0.35 23.59
CA ALA A 34 -12.17 1.35 22.57
C ALA A 34 -10.69 1.76 22.55
N GLU A 35 -10.05 1.89 23.72
CA GLU A 35 -8.59 2.14 23.82
C GLU A 35 -7.77 0.98 23.25
N GLU A 36 -8.13 -0.27 23.55
CA GLU A 36 -7.46 -1.47 23.02
C GLU A 36 -7.61 -1.57 21.50
N VAL A 37 -8.81 -1.28 20.97
CA VAL A 37 -9.06 -1.23 19.52
C VAL A 37 -8.23 -0.12 18.86
N CYS A 38 -8.14 1.07 19.47
CA CYS A 38 -7.35 2.18 18.90
C CYS A 38 -5.86 1.84 18.79
N LYS A 39 -5.29 1.25 19.85
CA LYS A 39 -3.88 0.81 19.86
C LYS A 39 -3.61 -0.21 18.75
N PHE A 40 -4.54 -1.14 18.54
CA PHE A 40 -4.39 -2.13 17.48
C PHE A 40 -4.53 -1.52 16.08
N LEU A 41 -5.48 -0.62 15.87
CA LEU A 41 -5.70 0.07 14.60
C LEU A 41 -4.53 0.99 14.21
N GLU A 42 -3.71 1.40 15.17
CA GLU A 42 -2.50 2.20 14.91
C GLU A 42 -1.53 1.48 13.96
N ILE A 43 -1.40 0.15 14.08
CA ILE A 43 -0.57 -0.67 13.17
C ILE A 43 -1.06 -0.56 11.72
N PHE A 44 -2.38 -0.60 11.51
CA PHE A 44 -2.98 -0.48 10.19
C PHE A 44 -2.82 0.93 9.63
N ARG A 45 -2.93 1.94 10.48
CA ARG A 45 -2.70 3.33 10.10
C ARG A 45 -1.25 3.53 9.65
N GLU A 46 -0.26 3.02 10.39
CA GLU A 46 1.15 3.11 10.02
C GLU A 46 1.44 2.45 8.68
N VAL A 47 0.91 1.23 8.46
CA VAL A 47 1.01 0.53 7.18
C VAL A 47 0.35 1.34 6.07
N THR A 48 -0.86 1.84 6.30
CA THR A 48 -1.60 2.65 5.33
C THR A 48 -0.83 3.91 4.96
N ASP A 49 -0.31 4.63 5.95
CA ASP A 49 0.51 5.83 5.77
C ASP A 49 1.83 5.50 5.06
N SER A 50 2.37 4.28 5.19
CA SER A 50 3.57 3.81 4.47
C SER A 50 3.28 3.57 2.99
N ILE A 51 2.22 2.80 2.66
CA ILE A 51 1.88 2.40 1.28
C ILE A 51 1.12 3.47 0.49
N SER A 52 0.56 4.50 1.16
CA SER A 52 -0.18 5.58 0.51
C SER A 52 0.68 6.77 0.11
N ARG A 53 1.98 6.72 0.41
CA ARG A 53 2.91 7.79 0.06
C ARG A 53 3.23 7.77 -1.43
N THR A 54 3.30 8.96 -2.01
CA THR A 54 3.49 9.16 -3.46
C THR A 54 4.93 9.49 -3.85
N LYS A 55 5.82 9.67 -2.87
CA LYS A 55 7.19 10.19 -3.09
C LYS A 55 8.22 9.12 -3.45
N TYR A 56 7.84 7.86 -3.35
CA TYR A 56 8.72 6.71 -3.60
C TYR A 56 7.87 5.52 -4.04
N PRO A 57 8.45 4.52 -4.71
CA PRO A 57 7.73 3.32 -5.07
C PRO A 57 7.09 2.65 -3.87
N THR A 58 5.81 2.33 -4.00
CA THR A 58 5.06 1.57 -2.99
C THR A 58 4.95 0.09 -3.36
N ALA A 59 5.15 -0.22 -4.65
CA ALA A 59 5.13 -1.55 -5.24
C ALA A 59 5.85 -2.63 -4.41
N ASN A 60 7.12 -2.38 -4.12
CA ASN A 60 8.02 -3.30 -3.42
C ASN A 60 7.70 -3.46 -1.93
N MET A 61 7.08 -2.47 -1.31
CA MET A 61 6.83 -2.48 0.14
C MET A 61 5.52 -3.17 0.50
N PHE A 62 4.59 -3.28 -0.44
CA PHE A 62 3.24 -3.68 -0.14
C PHE A 62 3.14 -5.08 0.49
N LEU A 63 3.80 -6.08 -0.09
CA LEU A 63 3.80 -7.42 0.48
C LEU A 63 4.44 -7.46 1.89
N PRO A 64 5.61 -6.83 2.14
CA PRO A 64 6.12 -6.63 3.49
C PRO A 64 5.12 -6.01 4.47
N GLU A 65 4.42 -4.96 4.07
CA GLU A 65 3.46 -4.27 4.94
C GLU A 65 2.20 -5.12 5.22
N VAL A 66 1.67 -5.84 4.23
CA VAL A 66 0.57 -6.80 4.42
C VAL A 66 1.00 -7.95 5.32
N TRP A 67 2.23 -8.43 5.17
CA TRP A 67 2.78 -9.46 6.05
C TRP A 67 2.86 -8.99 7.51
N LYS A 68 3.30 -7.74 7.77
CA LYS A 68 3.26 -7.15 9.12
C LYS A 68 1.86 -7.13 9.73
N ILE A 69 0.84 -6.78 8.94
CA ILE A 69 -0.56 -6.82 9.37
C ILE A 69 -0.97 -8.25 9.76
N LYS A 70 -0.66 -9.23 8.91
CA LYS A 70 -0.99 -10.64 9.18
C LYS A 70 -0.28 -11.17 10.42
N GLU A 71 0.99 -10.80 10.62
CA GLU A 71 1.74 -11.19 11.81
C GLU A 71 1.14 -10.56 13.08
N ALA A 72 0.82 -9.26 13.05
CA ALA A 72 0.17 -8.57 14.16
C ALA A 72 -1.20 -9.18 14.51
N LEU A 73 -2.02 -9.52 13.50
CA LEU A 73 -3.30 -10.20 13.70
C LEU A 73 -3.12 -11.59 14.34
N ASN A 74 -2.11 -12.34 13.89
CA ASN A 74 -1.85 -13.68 14.42
C ASN A 74 -1.30 -13.64 15.85
N GLU A 75 -0.43 -12.69 16.17
CA GLU A 75 0.06 -12.50 17.54
C GLU A 75 -1.08 -12.12 18.48
N LYS A 76 -1.92 -11.18 18.04
CA LYS A 76 -3.05 -10.70 18.82
C LYS A 76 -4.13 -11.75 19.06
N SER A 77 -4.33 -12.68 18.13
CA SER A 77 -5.27 -13.81 18.31
C SER A 77 -4.96 -14.72 19.51
N ARG A 78 -3.77 -14.58 20.12
CA ARG A 78 -3.33 -15.31 21.32
C ARG A 78 -3.54 -14.54 22.63
N ASP A 79 -4.09 -13.32 22.57
CA ASP A 79 -4.40 -12.49 23.74
C ASP A 79 -5.50 -13.14 24.60
N GLU A 80 -5.50 -12.90 25.91
CA GLU A 80 -6.49 -13.49 26.83
C GLU A 80 -7.88 -12.86 26.68
N ASN A 81 -7.96 -11.64 26.13
CA ASN A 81 -9.21 -10.91 26.01
C ASN A 81 -10.13 -11.50 24.91
N ARG A 82 -11.19 -12.21 25.32
CA ARG A 82 -12.21 -12.79 24.41
C ARG A 82 -12.85 -11.78 23.45
N TYR A 83 -13.04 -10.53 23.88
CA TYR A 83 -13.59 -9.51 22.99
C TYR A 83 -12.61 -9.17 21.86
N MET A 84 -11.34 -8.99 22.20
CA MET A 84 -10.29 -8.71 21.21
C MET A 84 -10.10 -9.91 20.28
N GLN A 85 -10.11 -11.14 20.79
CA GLN A 85 -10.10 -12.35 19.96
C GLN A 85 -11.24 -12.37 18.93
N TYR A 86 -12.48 -12.03 19.34
CA TYR A 86 -13.63 -11.98 18.44
C TYR A 86 -13.45 -10.90 17.35
N VAL A 87 -13.05 -9.71 17.78
CA VAL A 87 -12.82 -8.55 16.92
C VAL A 87 -11.70 -8.82 15.91
N GLU A 88 -10.65 -9.52 16.33
CA GLU A 88 -9.53 -9.95 15.50
C GLU A 88 -9.92 -11.06 14.52
N MET A 89 -10.71 -12.04 14.97
CA MET A 89 -11.21 -13.10 14.11
C MET A 89 -11.98 -12.51 12.93
N LYS A 90 -12.87 -11.55 13.20
CA LYS A 90 -13.63 -10.83 12.16
C LYS A 90 -12.73 -10.06 11.20
N ARG A 91 -11.67 -9.43 11.70
CA ARG A 91 -10.71 -8.70 10.85
C ARG A 91 -9.81 -9.63 10.05
N LYS A 92 -9.45 -10.79 10.60
CA LYS A 92 -8.69 -11.82 9.91
C LYS A 92 -9.50 -12.42 8.76
N GLU A 93 -10.77 -12.76 8.99
CA GLU A 93 -11.71 -13.17 7.93
C GLU A 93 -11.74 -12.15 6.78
N LYS A 94 -11.78 -10.86 7.12
CA LYS A 94 -11.77 -9.78 6.13
C LYS A 94 -10.42 -9.68 5.42
N CYS A 95 -9.31 -9.75 6.15
CA CYS A 95 -7.96 -9.76 5.58
C CYS A 95 -7.78 -10.92 4.60
N ASP A 96 -8.19 -12.13 4.98
CA ASP A 96 -8.10 -13.32 4.12
C ASP A 96 -9.08 -13.26 2.94
N LYS A 97 -10.23 -12.60 3.06
CA LYS A 97 -11.13 -12.36 1.92
C LYS A 97 -10.47 -11.47 0.85
N TYR A 98 -9.78 -10.41 1.25
CA TYR A 98 -9.16 -9.46 0.30
C TYR A 98 -7.75 -9.88 -0.15
N TRP A 99 -7.00 -10.56 0.72
CA TRP A 99 -5.57 -10.89 0.55
C TRP A 99 -5.27 -12.39 0.62
N GLY A 100 -6.30 -13.24 0.68
CA GLY A 100 -6.16 -14.69 0.58
C GLY A 100 -5.80 -15.14 -0.82
N GLU A 101 -6.21 -14.39 -1.85
CA GLU A 101 -5.75 -14.64 -3.22
C GLU A 101 -4.31 -14.15 -3.41
N TYR A 102 -3.51 -14.97 -4.09
CA TYR A 102 -2.13 -14.68 -4.42
C TYR A 102 -1.99 -13.50 -5.40
N ASN A 103 -1.18 -12.50 -5.03
CA ASN A 103 -0.88 -11.36 -5.89
C ASN A 103 0.55 -11.44 -6.47
N LEU A 104 0.64 -11.98 -7.70
CA LEU A 104 1.90 -12.18 -8.41
C LEU A 104 2.72 -10.89 -8.58
N LEU A 105 2.06 -9.79 -8.94
CA LEU A 105 2.73 -8.52 -9.22
C LEU A 105 3.39 -7.96 -7.96
N MET A 106 2.68 -7.99 -6.83
CA MET A 106 3.19 -7.53 -5.54
C MET A 106 4.36 -8.41 -5.06
N ALA A 107 4.29 -9.72 -5.29
CA ALA A 107 5.37 -10.63 -4.96
C ALA A 107 6.62 -10.38 -5.81
N ILE A 108 6.47 -10.19 -7.12
CA ILE A 108 7.58 -9.82 -8.02
C ILE A 108 8.18 -8.48 -7.59
N ALA A 109 7.35 -7.46 -7.31
CA ALA A 109 7.84 -6.16 -6.88
C ALA A 109 8.64 -6.24 -5.57
N ALA A 110 8.21 -7.06 -4.61
CA ALA A 110 8.96 -7.31 -3.38
C ALA A 110 10.31 -8.01 -3.66
N VAL A 111 10.36 -8.99 -4.56
CA VAL A 111 11.61 -9.67 -4.94
C VAL A 111 12.61 -8.71 -5.60
N LEU A 112 12.11 -7.71 -6.33
CA LEU A 112 12.94 -6.70 -6.99
C LEU A 112 13.52 -5.65 -6.02
N ASP A 113 13.12 -5.66 -4.75
CA ASP A 113 13.82 -4.93 -3.71
C ASP A 113 15.14 -5.65 -3.37
N PRO A 114 16.30 -4.98 -3.52
CA PRO A 114 17.60 -5.55 -3.19
C PRO A 114 17.73 -6.06 -1.74
N ARG A 115 16.87 -5.58 -0.83
CA ARG A 115 16.85 -6.01 0.58
C ARG A 115 16.11 -7.33 0.79
N TYR A 116 15.14 -7.65 -0.05
CA TYR A 116 14.22 -8.77 0.15
C TYR A 116 14.59 -9.99 -0.69
N LYS A 117 14.70 -9.79 -2.01
CA LYS A 117 14.98 -10.86 -2.99
C LYS A 117 13.99 -12.03 -2.87
N MET A 118 14.32 -13.17 -3.49
CA MET A 118 13.55 -14.40 -3.34
C MET A 118 13.54 -14.93 -1.90
N THR A 119 14.55 -14.60 -1.10
CA THR A 119 14.66 -15.02 0.31
C THR A 119 13.45 -14.56 1.13
N PHE A 120 12.98 -13.34 0.89
CA PHE A 120 11.80 -12.83 1.56
C PHE A 120 10.55 -13.66 1.25
N ILE A 121 10.32 -14.00 -0.03
CA ILE A 121 9.17 -14.82 -0.45
C ILE A 121 9.23 -16.21 0.16
N LYS A 122 10.41 -16.86 0.14
CA LYS A 122 10.64 -18.16 0.78
C LYS A 122 10.37 -18.12 2.29
N PHE A 123 10.55 -16.97 2.93
CA PHE A 123 10.28 -16.77 4.36
C PHE A 123 8.81 -16.44 4.66
N CYS A 124 8.19 -15.56 3.88
CA CYS A 124 6.85 -15.04 4.20
C CYS A 124 5.73 -15.95 3.70
N PHE A 125 5.86 -16.61 2.54
CA PHE A 125 4.78 -17.44 1.98
C PHE A 125 4.39 -18.62 2.85
N PRO A 126 5.32 -19.37 3.48
CA PRO A 126 4.95 -20.46 4.40
C PRO A 126 4.22 -19.98 5.66
N LYS A 127 4.26 -18.68 5.96
CA LYS A 127 3.53 -18.07 7.09
C LYS A 127 2.15 -17.54 6.70
N ILE A 128 1.91 -17.36 5.40
CA ILE A 128 0.68 -16.78 4.85
C ILE A 128 -0.23 -17.86 4.27
N TYR A 129 0.35 -18.85 3.60
CA TYR A 129 -0.33 -19.92 2.87
C TYR A 129 -0.03 -21.28 3.47
N ASP A 130 -0.84 -22.29 3.16
CA ASP A 130 -0.51 -23.68 3.50
C ASP A 130 0.73 -24.17 2.76
N GLU A 131 1.28 -25.32 3.18
CA GLU A 131 2.56 -25.81 2.64
C GLU A 131 2.52 -26.06 1.13
N VAL A 132 1.41 -26.56 0.60
CA VAL A 132 1.26 -26.91 -0.81
C VAL A 132 1.12 -25.63 -1.64
N GLU A 133 0.24 -24.73 -1.22
CA GLU A 133 0.03 -23.45 -1.88
C GLU A 133 1.28 -22.57 -1.81
N SER A 134 1.97 -22.54 -0.68
CA SER A 134 3.22 -21.80 -0.51
C SER A 134 4.29 -22.26 -1.51
N LYS A 135 4.51 -23.57 -1.66
CA LYS A 135 5.52 -24.10 -2.60
C LYS A 135 5.17 -23.74 -4.05
N LYS A 136 3.90 -23.95 -4.44
CA LYS A 136 3.39 -23.58 -5.75
C LYS A 136 3.57 -22.08 -6.05
N ASN A 137 3.25 -21.22 -5.08
CA ASN A 137 3.35 -19.77 -5.26
C ASN A 137 4.81 -19.31 -5.36
N ILE A 138 5.74 -19.89 -4.59
CA ILE A 138 7.18 -19.60 -4.71
C ILE A 138 7.70 -19.94 -6.11
N GLU A 139 7.35 -21.12 -6.63
CA GLU A 139 7.73 -21.55 -7.98
C GLU A 139 7.15 -20.62 -9.05
N LEU A 140 5.89 -20.21 -8.88
CA LEU A 140 5.22 -19.29 -9.79
C LEU A 140 5.89 -17.91 -9.80
N VAL A 141 6.24 -17.32 -8.65
CA VAL A 141 7.01 -16.06 -8.58
C VAL A 141 8.32 -16.21 -9.37
N SER A 142 9.07 -17.28 -9.10
CA SER A 142 10.37 -17.50 -9.73
C SER A 142 10.26 -17.71 -11.24
N GLY A 143 9.25 -18.46 -11.68
CA GLY A 143 8.98 -18.72 -13.10
C GLY A 143 8.58 -17.45 -13.84
N SER A 144 7.61 -16.70 -13.32
CA SER A 144 7.14 -15.45 -13.92
C SER A 144 8.22 -14.37 -13.94
N LEU A 145 9.01 -14.24 -12.87
CA LEU A 145 10.15 -13.31 -12.84
C LEU A 145 11.16 -13.62 -13.97
N LEU A 146 11.45 -14.90 -14.18
CA LEU A 146 12.36 -15.34 -15.24
C LEU A 146 11.77 -15.09 -16.63
N GLU A 147 10.47 -15.30 -16.81
CA GLU A 147 9.77 -15.04 -18.07
C GLU A 147 9.80 -13.56 -18.45
N VAL A 148 9.43 -12.68 -17.52
CA VAL A 148 9.50 -11.21 -17.73
C VAL A 148 10.94 -10.80 -18.02
N TYR A 149 11.92 -11.32 -17.27
CA TYR A 149 13.33 -11.01 -17.54
C TYR A 149 13.75 -11.40 -18.97
N LYS A 150 13.36 -12.60 -19.44
CA LYS A 150 13.65 -13.05 -20.82
C LYS A 150 13.04 -12.12 -21.86
N GLU A 151 11.81 -11.66 -21.65
CA GLU A 151 11.16 -10.70 -22.55
C GLU A 151 11.96 -9.38 -22.62
N TYR A 152 12.41 -8.85 -21.48
CA TYR A 152 13.26 -7.65 -21.46
C TYR A 152 14.61 -7.89 -22.13
N VAL A 153 15.23 -9.06 -21.94
CA VAL A 153 16.46 -9.42 -22.65
C VAL A 153 16.21 -9.37 -24.16
N LEU A 154 15.14 -9.98 -24.67
CA LEU A 154 14.82 -9.99 -26.10
C LEU A 154 14.57 -8.57 -26.64
N ASN A 155 13.78 -7.76 -25.94
CA ASN A 155 13.43 -6.40 -26.35
C ASN A 155 14.62 -5.44 -26.34
N HIS A 156 15.63 -5.68 -25.49
CA HIS A 156 16.80 -4.82 -25.36
C HIS A 156 18.09 -5.40 -25.96
N ALA A 157 18.13 -6.69 -26.32
CA ALA A 157 19.26 -7.33 -27.02
C ALA A 157 19.48 -6.77 -28.42
N LEU A 158 18.45 -6.19 -29.06
CA LEU A 158 18.58 -5.45 -30.33
C LEU A 158 19.52 -4.25 -30.23
N HIS A 159 19.85 -3.79 -29.02
CA HIS A 159 20.71 -2.63 -28.77
C HIS A 159 22.09 -2.98 -28.18
N CYS A 160 22.43 -4.26 -27.97
CA CYS A 160 23.70 -4.66 -27.36
C CYS A 160 24.27 -5.94 -28.00
N SER A 161 25.15 -5.78 -28.99
CA SER A 161 25.85 -6.89 -29.64
C SER A 161 26.94 -7.56 -28.79
N ASN A 162 27.16 -7.14 -27.54
CA ASN A 162 28.24 -7.67 -26.70
C ASN A 162 27.82 -7.85 -25.23
N VAL A 163 27.01 -8.86 -24.88
CA VAL A 163 27.13 -9.51 -23.56
C VAL A 163 26.90 -11.01 -23.70
N THR A 164 27.99 -11.74 -23.48
CA THR A 164 28.08 -13.19 -23.41
C THR A 164 27.46 -13.79 -22.15
N LYS A 165 26.85 -14.97 -22.37
CA LYS A 165 26.64 -16.13 -21.48
C LYS A 165 25.54 -16.03 -20.42
N GLU A 166 24.50 -16.82 -20.69
CA GLU A 166 23.64 -17.46 -19.70
C GLU A 166 24.46 -17.95 -18.49
N SER A 167 24.11 -17.49 -17.30
CA SER A 167 24.16 -18.26 -16.04
C SER A 167 23.57 -17.44 -14.89
N SER A 168 22.72 -18.09 -14.08
CA SER A 168 22.30 -17.70 -12.72
C SER A 168 21.41 -16.46 -12.51
N VAL A 169 20.21 -16.43 -13.11
CA VAL A 169 19.11 -15.54 -12.63
C VAL A 169 18.37 -16.16 -11.42
N VAL A 170 18.63 -17.43 -11.10
CA VAL A 170 18.10 -18.15 -9.93
C VAL A 170 19.26 -18.62 -9.03
N GLY A 171 20.17 -17.70 -8.70
CA GLY A 171 21.22 -17.93 -7.70
C GLY A 171 21.00 -17.00 -6.53
N GLU A 172 21.01 -17.51 -5.30
CA GLU A 172 20.75 -16.77 -4.05
C GLU A 172 21.75 -15.63 -3.73
N GLY A 173 22.63 -15.23 -4.66
CA GLY A 173 23.78 -14.36 -4.41
C GLY A 173 23.92 -13.08 -5.24
N VAL A 174 22.97 -12.68 -6.09
CA VAL A 174 23.36 -11.80 -7.22
C VAL A 174 23.48 -10.30 -6.88
N TYR A 175 22.95 -9.78 -5.77
CA TYR A 175 23.03 -8.34 -5.43
C TYR A 175 23.20 -8.14 -3.92
N ILE A 176 24.41 -7.95 -3.42
CA ILE A 176 24.65 -7.80 -1.97
C ILE A 176 24.39 -6.33 -1.59
N TYR A 177 23.46 -6.10 -0.67
CA TYR A 177 23.27 -4.80 -0.02
C TYR A 177 23.94 -4.88 1.36
N GLU A 178 24.92 -4.01 1.61
CA GLU A 178 25.41 -3.77 2.96
C GLU A 178 24.41 -2.86 3.68
N VAL A 179 23.91 -3.32 4.82
CA VAL A 179 22.87 -2.64 5.58
C VAL A 179 23.43 -1.34 6.15
N ASN A 180 23.08 -0.20 5.56
CA ASN A 180 23.22 1.10 6.20
C ASN A 180 21.86 1.51 6.80
N LEU A 181 21.79 1.66 8.13
CA LEU A 181 20.56 1.74 8.94
C LEU A 181 20.04 3.18 9.14
N GLU A 182 20.69 4.21 8.60
CA GLU A 182 20.45 5.60 9.03
C GLU A 182 19.61 6.45 8.06
N SER A 183 19.21 5.95 6.89
CA SER A 183 18.35 6.69 5.94
C SER A 183 17.32 5.80 5.25
N GLN A 184 16.14 6.36 4.89
CA GLN A 184 15.16 5.68 4.04
C GLN A 184 15.85 5.17 2.77
N PHE A 185 15.82 3.86 2.55
CA PHE A 185 16.45 3.22 1.40
C PHE A 185 15.69 3.59 0.12
N ASP A 186 16.37 4.33 -0.77
CA ASP A 186 15.85 4.63 -2.10
C ASP A 186 16.14 3.45 -3.05
N VAL A 187 15.12 2.60 -3.24
CA VAL A 187 15.20 1.44 -4.12
C VAL A 187 15.50 1.84 -5.57
N ILE A 188 14.87 2.89 -6.10
CA ILE A 188 15.10 3.34 -7.48
C ILE A 188 16.49 3.95 -7.61
N GLY A 189 16.91 4.74 -6.63
CA GLY A 189 18.26 5.26 -6.53
C GLY A 189 19.28 4.12 -6.58
N TRP A 190 19.10 3.07 -5.77
CA TRP A 190 19.99 1.92 -5.75
C TRP A 190 20.11 1.24 -7.11
N TRP A 191 19.00 1.01 -7.81
CA TRP A 191 19.00 0.43 -9.15
C TRP A 191 19.63 1.35 -10.20
N LYS A 192 19.45 2.66 -10.08
CA LYS A 192 20.13 3.65 -10.94
C LYS A 192 21.65 3.57 -10.76
N TRP A 193 22.14 3.49 -9.52
CA TRP A 193 23.57 3.37 -9.23
C TRP A 193 24.17 2.05 -9.73
N ASN A 194 23.40 0.96 -9.70
CA ASN A 194 23.86 -0.37 -10.11
C ASN A 194 23.51 -0.72 -11.57
N ASN A 195 23.00 0.23 -12.35
CA ASN A 195 22.53 0.01 -13.72
C ASN A 195 23.59 -0.59 -14.65
N LEU A 196 24.85 -0.14 -14.56
CA LEU A 196 25.94 -0.65 -15.40
C LEU A 196 26.18 -2.16 -15.21
N LYS A 197 26.01 -2.64 -13.97
CA LYS A 197 26.18 -4.06 -13.66
C LYS A 197 24.95 -4.88 -14.05
N TYR A 198 23.78 -4.26 -14.05
CA TYR A 198 22.49 -4.94 -14.18
C TYR A 198 21.55 -4.20 -15.12
N ILE A 199 22.00 -4.04 -16.37
CA ILE A 199 21.36 -3.17 -17.36
C ILE A 199 19.91 -3.56 -17.61
N ILE A 200 19.67 -4.85 -17.88
CA ILE A 200 18.33 -5.35 -18.19
C ILE A 200 17.44 -5.32 -16.96
N LEU A 201 17.96 -5.77 -15.82
CA LEU A 201 17.18 -5.85 -14.58
C LEU A 201 16.80 -4.45 -14.08
N SER A 202 17.69 -3.47 -14.17
CA SER A 202 17.41 -2.10 -13.73
C SER A 202 16.29 -1.45 -14.54
N LYS A 203 16.18 -1.75 -15.84
CA LYS A 203 15.05 -1.30 -16.68
C LYS A 203 13.74 -1.95 -16.22
N MET A 204 13.73 -3.27 -16.09
CA MET A 204 12.57 -4.04 -15.64
C MET A 204 12.08 -3.59 -14.26
N VAL A 205 13.00 -3.29 -13.35
CA VAL A 205 12.68 -2.82 -12.01
C VAL A 205 12.01 -1.46 -12.04
N VAL A 206 12.52 -0.50 -12.83
CA VAL A 206 11.91 0.82 -12.92
C VAL A 206 10.47 0.72 -13.41
N ASP A 207 10.22 -0.11 -14.42
CA ASP A 207 8.88 -0.27 -14.98
C ASP A 207 7.90 -0.92 -13.99
N ILE A 208 8.32 -1.97 -13.28
CA ILE A 208 7.47 -2.68 -12.31
C ILE A 208 7.26 -1.85 -11.03
N LEU A 209 8.31 -1.24 -10.49
CA LEU A 209 8.21 -0.50 -9.23
C LEU A 209 7.51 0.85 -9.38
N SER A 210 7.47 1.41 -10.60
CA SER A 210 6.73 2.64 -10.87
C SER A 210 5.21 2.44 -10.87
N ILE A 211 4.73 1.20 -10.82
CA ILE A 211 3.29 0.92 -10.75
C ILE A 211 2.77 1.37 -9.37
N PRO A 212 1.87 2.37 -9.30
CA PRO A 212 1.26 2.75 -8.03
C PRO A 212 0.36 1.61 -7.58
N ILE A 213 0.55 1.17 -6.34
CA ILE A 213 -0.32 0.13 -5.77
C ILE A 213 -1.65 0.74 -5.33
N THR A 214 -1.64 1.95 -4.77
CA THR A 214 -2.84 2.57 -4.21
C THR A 214 -3.41 3.62 -5.17
N THR A 215 -4.74 3.77 -5.17
CA THR A 215 -5.43 4.90 -5.82
C THR A 215 -5.27 6.20 -5.05
N VAL A 216 -4.73 6.16 -3.82
CA VAL A 216 -4.54 7.34 -2.98
C VAL A 216 -3.69 8.40 -3.69
N ALA A 217 -2.73 8.00 -4.52
CA ALA A 217 -1.96 8.91 -5.36
C ALA A 217 -2.85 9.68 -6.35
N SER A 218 -3.75 8.97 -7.05
CA SER A 218 -4.72 9.60 -7.96
C SER A 218 -5.76 10.42 -7.20
N GLU A 219 -6.27 9.94 -6.06
CA GLU A 219 -7.23 10.68 -5.24
C GLU A 219 -6.63 11.97 -4.66
N ALA A 220 -5.36 11.94 -4.25
CA ALA A 220 -4.63 13.14 -3.84
C ALA A 220 -4.49 14.13 -5.00
N ALA A 221 -4.14 13.64 -6.20
CA ALA A 221 -4.07 14.48 -7.40
C ALA A 221 -5.43 15.11 -7.74
N PHE A 222 -6.54 14.37 -7.62
CA PHE A 222 -7.89 14.88 -7.85
C PHE A 222 -8.38 15.81 -6.73
N SER A 223 -8.01 15.56 -5.48
CA SER A 223 -8.29 16.45 -4.34
C SER A 223 -7.57 17.78 -4.48
N THR A 224 -6.32 17.76 -4.96
CA THR A 224 -5.58 18.97 -5.37
C THR A 224 -6.22 19.62 -6.61
N GLY A 225 -6.77 18.83 -7.53
CA GLY A 225 -7.58 19.30 -8.66
C GLY A 225 -8.81 20.11 -8.24
N GLY A 226 -9.41 19.80 -7.09
CA GLY A 226 -10.48 20.62 -6.47
C GLY A 226 -10.03 22.03 -6.05
N ARG A 227 -8.72 22.31 -5.96
CA ARG A 227 -8.18 23.67 -5.77
C ARG A 227 -7.94 24.39 -7.10
N VAL A 228 -7.82 23.64 -8.20
CA VAL A 228 -7.71 24.17 -9.59
C VAL A 228 -9.11 24.43 -10.17
N ILE A 229 -10.11 23.68 -9.70
CA ILE A 229 -11.53 23.82 -10.06
C ILE A 229 -12.25 24.50 -8.90
N ASP A 230 -12.45 25.81 -9.00
CA ASP A 230 -13.16 26.61 -8.00
C ASP A 230 -14.65 26.19 -7.89
N PRO A 231 -15.25 26.14 -6.67
CA PRO A 231 -16.70 25.95 -6.47
C PRO A 231 -17.59 26.88 -7.33
N TYR A 232 -17.09 28.06 -7.67
CA TYR A 232 -17.73 29.07 -8.52
C TYR A 232 -17.57 28.82 -10.04
N ARG A 233 -17.14 27.61 -10.45
CA ARG A 233 -17.21 27.10 -11.83
C ARG A 233 -16.52 27.97 -12.89
N ALA A 234 -15.21 28.21 -12.75
CA ALA A 234 -14.41 28.35 -13.96
C ALA A 234 -14.32 26.97 -14.62
N SER A 235 -15.20 26.69 -15.60
CA SER A 235 -15.16 25.47 -16.40
C SER A 235 -13.92 25.50 -17.30
N LEU A 236 -12.78 25.11 -16.75
CA LEU A 236 -11.59 24.84 -17.53
C LEU A 236 -11.84 23.62 -18.42
N SER A 237 -11.31 23.64 -19.64
CA SER A 237 -11.35 22.45 -20.48
C SER A 237 -10.57 21.32 -19.80
N THR A 238 -10.94 20.07 -20.03
CA THR A 238 -10.24 18.90 -19.49
C THR A 238 -8.74 18.95 -19.79
N LYS A 239 -8.35 19.39 -21.00
CA LYS A 239 -6.96 19.59 -21.41
C LYS A 239 -6.23 20.66 -20.59
N THR A 240 -6.92 21.73 -20.21
CA THR A 240 -6.35 22.81 -19.39
C THR A 240 -6.17 22.36 -17.95
N VAL A 241 -7.13 21.62 -17.40
CA VAL A 241 -7.02 21.03 -16.06
C VAL A 241 -5.85 20.05 -15.99
N GLU A 242 -5.76 19.13 -16.97
CA GLU A 242 -4.65 18.19 -17.08
C GLU A 242 -3.30 18.91 -17.18
N ALA A 243 -3.18 19.92 -18.05
CA ALA A 243 -1.96 20.69 -18.20
C ALA A 243 -1.55 21.43 -16.90
N LEU A 244 -2.52 21.95 -16.14
CA LEU A 244 -2.26 22.63 -14.86
C LEU A 244 -1.84 21.66 -13.76
N ILE A 245 -2.51 20.51 -13.66
CA ILE A 245 -2.16 19.47 -12.66
C ILE A 245 -0.77 18.91 -12.97
N CYS A 246 -0.56 18.43 -14.20
CA CYS A 246 0.71 17.84 -14.63
C CYS A 246 1.86 18.86 -14.60
N GLY A 247 1.61 20.09 -15.07
CA GLY A 247 2.60 21.17 -15.03
C GLY A 247 2.95 21.59 -13.60
N GLY A 248 1.96 21.66 -12.72
CA GLY A 248 2.15 21.94 -11.30
C GLY A 248 2.99 20.87 -10.60
N ASP A 249 2.68 19.59 -10.82
CA ASP A 249 3.45 18.47 -10.27
C ASP A 249 4.88 18.42 -10.79
N TRP A 250 5.08 18.69 -12.08
CA TRP A 250 6.41 18.74 -12.66
C TRP A 250 7.25 19.88 -12.06
N ILE A 251 6.69 21.09 -11.95
CA ILE A 251 7.39 22.22 -11.32
C ILE A 251 7.72 21.90 -9.85
N ARG A 252 6.78 21.32 -9.09
CA ARG A 252 7.03 20.90 -7.71
C ARG A 252 8.18 19.90 -7.61
N SER A 253 8.21 18.91 -8.50
CA SER A 253 9.26 17.89 -8.58
C SER A 253 10.63 18.51 -8.91
N LEU A 254 10.69 19.43 -9.89
CA LEU A 254 11.92 20.11 -10.30
C LEU A 254 12.54 20.98 -9.20
N TYR A 255 11.70 21.71 -8.45
CA TYR A 255 12.16 22.68 -7.44
C TYR A 255 12.08 22.17 -6.00
N GLY A 256 11.70 20.90 -5.79
CA GLY A 256 11.62 20.28 -4.47
C GLY A 256 10.57 20.91 -3.53
N VAL A 257 9.52 21.52 -4.08
CA VAL A 257 8.48 22.20 -3.29
C VAL A 257 7.57 21.15 -2.62
N LYS A 258 7.54 21.14 -1.28
CA LYS A 258 6.70 20.21 -0.51
C LYS A 258 5.23 20.67 -0.52
N GLU A 259 4.30 19.73 -0.71
CA GLU A 259 2.86 20.00 -0.53
C GLU A 259 2.54 20.43 0.91
N VAL A 260 1.72 21.47 1.05
CA VAL A 260 1.04 21.82 2.29
C VAL A 260 -0.38 21.25 2.22
N TYR A 261 -0.64 20.20 3.00
CA TYR A 261 -1.95 19.57 3.12
C TYR A 261 -2.77 20.30 4.20
N THR A 262 -3.58 21.27 3.81
CA THR A 262 -4.72 21.73 4.63
C THR A 262 -5.90 20.82 4.32
N ARG A 263 -6.26 19.93 5.26
CA ARG A 263 -7.54 19.18 5.21
C ARG A 263 -8.66 20.19 5.46
N THR A 264 -9.35 20.64 4.41
CA THR A 264 -10.68 21.23 4.54
C THR A 264 -11.70 20.11 4.35
N THR A 265 -12.51 19.89 5.38
CA THR A 265 -13.67 19.00 5.40
C THR A 265 -14.77 19.62 4.55
N GLU A 266 -14.92 19.21 3.30
CA GLU A 266 -16.12 19.51 2.52
C GLU A 266 -16.64 18.24 1.83
N GLU A 267 -17.96 18.09 1.87
CA GLU A 267 -18.74 16.91 1.51
C GLU A 267 -18.53 16.50 0.04
N VAL A 268 -18.12 15.24 -0.16
CA VAL A 268 -17.94 14.65 -1.49
C VAL A 268 -19.31 14.31 -2.08
N ARG A 269 -19.68 14.93 -3.21
CA ARG A 269 -20.71 14.38 -4.11
C ARG A 269 -20.01 13.63 -5.23
N GLU A 270 -20.38 12.35 -5.39
CA GLU A 270 -19.88 11.46 -6.43
C GLU A 270 -20.23 12.00 -7.82
N ILE A 271 -19.23 12.03 -8.71
CA ILE A 271 -19.40 12.22 -10.15
C ILE A 271 -18.86 10.95 -10.81
N GLU A 272 -19.73 10.18 -11.45
CA GLU A 272 -19.34 9.00 -12.21
C GLU A 272 -18.58 9.40 -13.48
N LEU A 273 -17.34 8.92 -13.62
CA LEU A 273 -16.57 9.00 -14.85
C LEU A 273 -16.73 7.71 -15.68
N PRO A 274 -16.75 7.81 -17.02
CA PRO A 274 -16.97 6.66 -17.89
C PRO A 274 -15.85 5.61 -17.74
N GLN A 275 -16.26 4.37 -17.53
CA GLN A 275 -15.39 3.21 -17.32
C GLN A 275 -14.50 2.95 -18.54
N TYR A 276 -13.19 3.11 -18.37
CA TYR A 276 -12.19 2.47 -19.22
C TYR A 276 -11.73 1.19 -18.52
N VAL A 277 -12.14 0.05 -19.09
CA VAL A 277 -11.82 -1.29 -18.57
C VAL A 277 -10.33 -1.54 -18.75
N CYS A 278 -9.60 -1.57 -17.65
CA CYS A 278 -8.25 -2.10 -17.59
C CYS A 278 -8.25 -3.16 -16.50
N ASN A 279 -7.84 -4.39 -16.83
CA ASN A 279 -7.84 -5.60 -15.98
C ASN A 279 -7.07 -5.49 -14.63
N THR A 280 -6.68 -4.28 -14.23
CA THR A 280 -6.32 -3.84 -12.87
C THR A 280 -7.51 -3.65 -11.92
N ASP A 281 -8.75 -3.75 -12.42
CA ASP A 281 -9.96 -3.41 -11.65
C ASP A 281 -10.12 -4.25 -10.37
N LYS A 282 -9.74 -5.54 -10.40
CA LYS A 282 -9.80 -6.40 -9.20
C LYS A 282 -8.81 -5.99 -8.10
N LEU A 283 -7.61 -5.53 -8.49
CA LEU A 283 -6.56 -5.07 -7.56
C LEU A 283 -6.91 -3.68 -6.99
N LYS A 284 -7.41 -2.78 -7.85
CA LYS A 284 -7.89 -1.46 -7.46
C LYS A 284 -9.10 -1.58 -6.53
N GLU A 285 -10.07 -2.44 -6.85
CA GLU A 285 -11.17 -2.78 -5.94
C GLU A 285 -10.63 -3.39 -4.65
N GLN A 286 -9.72 -4.36 -4.66
CA GLN A 286 -9.21 -4.99 -3.43
C GLN A 286 -8.53 -3.98 -2.49
N ILE A 287 -7.79 -3.01 -3.02
CA ILE A 287 -7.06 -2.02 -2.23
C ILE A 287 -7.98 -0.89 -1.73
N VAL A 288 -8.79 -0.31 -2.62
CA VAL A 288 -9.75 0.74 -2.27
C VAL A 288 -10.83 0.19 -1.34
N THR A 289 -11.36 -0.99 -1.64
CA THR A 289 -12.36 -1.65 -0.81
C THR A 289 -11.75 -2.07 0.52
N PHE A 290 -10.48 -2.44 0.65
CA PHE A 290 -9.89 -2.73 1.96
C PHE A 290 -9.70 -1.46 2.80
N VAL A 291 -9.15 -0.38 2.25
CA VAL A 291 -8.96 0.89 2.98
C VAL A 291 -10.31 1.53 3.36
N VAL A 292 -11.36 1.34 2.54
CA VAL A 292 -12.69 1.89 2.83
C VAL A 292 -13.52 0.94 3.70
N THR A 293 -13.51 -0.37 3.44
CA THR A 293 -14.41 -1.32 4.12
C THR A 293 -13.77 -2.02 5.31
N ALA A 294 -12.46 -2.25 5.39
CA ALA A 294 -11.84 -2.89 6.59
C ALA A 294 -12.02 -2.08 7.89
N TRP A 295 -12.61 -0.89 7.75
CA TRP A 295 -12.78 0.16 8.73
C TRP A 295 -14.24 0.29 9.21
N GLU A 296 -15.17 -0.46 8.62
CA GLU A 296 -16.50 -0.65 9.19
C GLU A 296 -16.41 -1.64 10.35
N ILE A 297 -16.40 -1.09 11.56
CA ILE A 297 -16.61 -1.82 12.80
C ILE A 297 -18.04 -2.37 12.74
N PRO A 298 -18.27 -3.69 12.80
CA PRO A 298 -19.59 -4.19 13.11
C PRO A 298 -19.87 -3.77 14.56
N VAL A 299 -20.64 -2.69 14.71
CA VAL A 299 -21.23 -2.27 15.98
C VAL A 299 -22.26 -3.30 16.40
#